data_AF-A0A953KTK1-F1
#
_entry.id   AF-A0A953KTK1-F1
#
_cell.length_a   1.000
_cell.length_b   1.000
_cell.length_c   1.000
_cell.angle_alpha   90.00
_cell.angle_beta   90.00
_cell.angle_gamma   90.00
#
_symmetry.space_group_name_H-M   'P 1'
#
loop_
_entity.id
_entity.type
_entity.pdbx_description
1 polymer ?
#
loop_
_entity_poly.entity_id
_entity_poly.type
_entity_poly.pdbx_seq_one_letter_code
_entity_poly.pdbx_strand_id
1 'polypeptide(L)' 'MPSSISERINQAIAAVRPYLQKDGGDIEFVRFEEETRTCEVRMIGSCEHCALAPLTLRAGVEKALIYHVPEIRRVERVR' A
#
# COMPACT_ATOMS: atom_id res chain seq x y z
N MET A 1 4.29 -22.16 11.05
CA MET A 1 5.44 -21.42 10.50
C MET A 1 4.86 -20.23 9.75
N PRO A 2 4.91 -19.00 10.26
CA PRO A 2 4.44 -17.85 9.52
C PRO A 2 5.64 -17.24 8.80
N SER A 3 5.87 -17.64 7.54
CA SER A 3 7.03 -17.22 6.75
C SER A 3 6.64 -16.61 5.41
N SER A 4 5.46 -15.98 5.34
CA SER A 4 5.00 -15.34 4.10
C SER A 4 5.13 -13.83 4.21
N ILE A 5 5.78 -13.22 3.23
CA ILE A 5 5.93 -11.76 3.09
C ILE A 5 4.61 -11.01 3.29
N SER A 6 3.50 -11.62 2.87
CA SER A 6 2.15 -11.09 3.05
C SER A 6 1.85 -10.67 4.49
N GLU A 7 2.36 -11.41 5.48
CA GLU A 7 2.13 -11.12 6.90
C GLU A 7 2.91 -9.88 7.36
N ARG A 8 4.16 -9.72 6.87
CA ARG A 8 4.96 -8.51 7.11
C ARG A 8 4.32 -7.28 6.48
N ILE A 9 3.82 -7.42 5.25
CA ILE A 9 3.10 -6.36 4.54
C ILE A 9 1.82 -6.00 5.30
N ASN A 10 1.07 -6.98 5.78
CA ASN A 10 -0.17 -6.76 6.52
C ASN A 10 0.10 -6.05 7.87
N GLN A 11 1.16 -6.42 8.59
CA GLN A 11 1.59 -5.70 9.80
C GLN A 11 1.99 -4.25 9.52
N ALA A 12 2.77 -4.01 8.45
CA ALA A 12 3.14 -2.67 8.05
C ALA A 12 1.89 -1.84 7.71
N ILE A 13 0.99 -2.39 6.89
CA ILE A 13 -0.27 -1.75 6.51
C ILE A 13 -1.14 -1.48 7.74
N ALA A 14 -1.29 -2.42 8.66
CA ALA A 14 -2.06 -2.26 9.89
C ALA A 14 -1.54 -1.11 10.77
N ALA A 15 -0.23 -0.86 10.76
CA ALA A 15 0.37 0.26 11.49
C ALA A 15 0.11 1.62 10.82
N VAL A 16 0.08 1.70 9.49
CA VAL A 16 -0.24 2.95 8.74
C VAL A 16 -1.73 3.20 8.56
N ARG A 17 -2.57 2.16 8.63
CA ARG A 17 -4.02 2.23 8.48
C ARG A 17 -4.70 3.30 9.37
N PRO A 18 -4.41 3.41 10.68
CA PRO A 18 -5.02 4.46 11.52
C PRO A 18 -4.56 5.87 11.16
N TYR A 19 -3.39 6.03 10.53
CA TYR A 19 -2.93 7.34 10.03
C TYR A 19 -3.66 7.70 8.74
N LEU A 20 -3.76 6.75 7.80
CA LEU A 20 -4.50 6.94 6.55
C LEU A 20 -5.99 7.24 6.82
N GLN A 21 -6.62 6.52 7.75
CA GLN A 21 -8.02 6.75 8.14
C GLN A 21 -8.25 8.12 8.74
N LYS A 22 -7.26 8.70 9.44
CA LYS A 22 -7.34 10.07 9.95
C LYS A 22 -7.35 11.12 8.83
N ASP A 23 -6.62 10.86 7.75
CA ASP A 23 -6.60 11.68 6.54
C ASP A 23 -7.81 11.42 5.60
N GLY A 24 -8.74 10.53 5.99
CA GLY A 24 -9.93 10.20 5.20
C GLY A 24 -9.66 9.25 4.03
N GLY A 25 -8.55 8.51 4.08
CA GLY A 25 -8.21 7.42 3.16
C GLY A 25 -8.11 6.08 3.88
N ASP A 26 -8.18 4.98 3.15
CA ASP A 26 -7.92 3.64 3.64
C ASP A 26 -7.13 2.89 2.56
N ILE A 27 -6.31 1.93 2.99
CA ILE A 27 -5.58 1.05 2.10
C ILE A 27 -5.80 -0.38 2.54
N GLU A 28 -6.15 -1.22 1.58
CA GLU A 28 -6.38 -2.64 1.79
C GLU A 28 -5.38 -3.44 0.98
N PHE A 29 -4.75 -4.40 1.63
CA PHE A 29 -3.88 -5.36 0.97
C PHE A 29 -4.74 -6.37 0.21
N VAL A 30 -4.51 -6.51 -1.10
CA VAL A 30 -5.23 -7.48 -1.91
C VAL A 30 -4.37 -8.72 -2.12
N ARG A 31 -3.16 -8.52 -2.64
CA ARG A 31 -2.24 -9.62 -2.95
C ARG A 31 -0.81 -9.15 -3.01
N PHE A 32 0.13 -10.06 -2.74
CA PHE A 32 1.53 -9.85 -3.03
C PHE A 32 2.04 -11.01 -3.88
N GLU A 33 2.73 -10.68 -4.96
CA GLU A 33 3.48 -11.64 -5.77
C GLU A 33 4.95 -11.62 -5.37
N GLU A 34 5.41 -12.70 -4.75
CA GLU A 34 6.82 -12.83 -4.31
C GLU A 34 7.78 -12.98 -5.51
N GLU A 35 7.33 -13.61 -6.60
CA GLU A 35 8.13 -13.76 -7.84
C GLU A 35 8.42 -12.42 -8.50
N THR A 36 7.40 -11.56 -8.68
CA THR A 36 7.54 -10.26 -9.35
C THR A 36 7.84 -9.13 -8.37
N ARG A 37 7.73 -9.40 -7.06
CA ARG A 37 7.79 -8.43 -5.96
C ARG A 37 6.75 -7.31 -6.13
N THR A 38 5.58 -7.66 -6.66
CA THR A 38 4.48 -6.73 -6.92
C THR A 38 3.43 -6.83 -5.81
N CYS A 39 3.11 -5.70 -5.19
CA CYS A 39 2.06 -5.58 -4.18
C CYS A 39 0.82 -4.96 -4.80
N GLU A 40 -0.28 -5.70 -4.82
CA GLU A 40 -1.60 -5.22 -5.21
C GLU A 40 -2.33 -4.68 -3.99
N VAL A 41 -2.67 -3.40 -4.04
CA VAL A 41 -3.38 -2.72 -2.97
C VAL A 41 -4.63 -2.03 -3.51
N ARG A 42 -5.66 -1.98 -2.68
CA ARG A 42 -6.88 -1.24 -2.96
C ARG A 42 -6.90 0.00 -2.08
N MET A 43 -6.83 1.17 -2.70
CA MET A 43 -6.95 2.45 -2.00
C MET A 43 -8.41 2.88 -2.02
N ILE A 44 -8.99 3.04 -0.84
CA ILE A 44 -10.37 3.46 -0.59
C ILE A 44 -10.33 4.88 0.01
N GLY A 45 -11.24 5.79 -0.35
CA GLY A 45 -11.40 7.07 0.34
C GLY A 45 -11.08 8.33 -0.47
N SER A 46 -11.24 9.48 0.19
CA SER A 46 -11.52 10.81 -0.40
C SER A 46 -10.37 11.48 -1.17
N CYS A 47 -9.23 10.80 -1.34
CA CYS A 47 -8.14 11.32 -2.18
C CYS A 47 -8.48 11.35 -3.68
N GLU A 48 -9.69 10.93 -4.08
CA GLU A 48 -10.23 11.14 -5.41
C GLU A 48 -10.49 12.62 -5.74
N HIS A 49 -10.60 13.51 -4.75
CA HIS A 49 -10.92 14.94 -4.99
C HIS A 49 -9.71 15.87 -5.10
N CYS A 50 -8.47 15.38 -4.94
CA CYS A 50 -7.29 16.20 -5.15
C CYS A 50 -6.83 16.06 -6.62
N ALA A 51 -7.42 16.89 -7.49
CA ALA A 51 -7.31 16.88 -8.96
C ALA A 51 -5.88 16.96 -9.55
N LEU A 52 -4.83 16.97 -8.72
CA LEU A 52 -3.42 17.05 -9.11
C LEU A 52 -2.57 15.84 -8.67
N ALA A 53 -3.09 14.90 -7.86
CA ALA A 53 -2.22 14.02 -7.08
C ALA A 53 -2.37 12.47 -7.20
N PRO A 54 -3.13 11.85 -8.12
CA PRO A 54 -3.16 10.39 -8.18
C PRO A 54 -1.78 9.78 -8.51
N LEU A 55 -0.91 10.53 -9.20
CA LEU A 55 0.47 10.10 -9.48
C LEU A 55 1.40 10.25 -8.26
N THR A 56 1.29 11.35 -7.49
CA THR A 56 2.18 11.67 -6.37
C THR A 56 1.83 10.89 -5.10
N LEU A 57 0.54 10.67 -4.81
CA LEU A 57 0.13 9.85 -3.67
C LEU A 57 0.49 8.38 -3.87
N ARG A 58 0.30 7.84 -5.09
CA ARG A 58 0.73 6.48 -5.43
C ARG A 58 2.24 6.31 -5.25
N ALA A 59 3.03 7.26 -5.76
CA ALA A 59 4.48 7.25 -5.57
C ALA A 59 4.90 7.41 -4.10
N GLY A 60 4.15 8.18 -3.30
CA GLY A 60 4.42 8.36 -1.87
C GLY A 60 4.12 7.09 -1.06
N VAL A 61 2.98 6.46 -1.31
CA VAL A 61 2.59 5.20 -0.68
C VAL A 61 3.49 4.06 -1.13
N GLU A 62 3.82 3.97 -2.42
CA GLU A 62 4.79 3.00 -2.95
C GLU A 62 6.15 3.19 -2.27
N LYS A 63 6.69 4.41 -2.21
CA LYS A 63 7.96 4.68 -1.51
C LYS A 63 7.90 4.33 -0.03
N ALA A 64 6.81 4.65 0.67
CA ALA A 64 6.66 4.32 2.08
C ALA A 64 6.62 2.80 2.30
N LEU A 65 5.88 2.08 1.46
CA LEU A 65 5.81 0.63 1.47
C LEU A 65 7.18 -0.01 1.18
N ILE A 66 7.91 0.46 0.17
CA ILE A 66 9.27 -0.01 -0.15
C ILE A 66 10.25 0.33 1.00
N TYR A 67 10.07 1.48 1.66
CA TYR A 67 10.91 1.90 2.78
C TYR A 67 10.73 0.98 4.01
N HIS A 68 9.48 0.63 4.35
CA HIS A 68 9.18 -0.29 5.44
C HIS A 68 9.42 -1.76 5.07
N VAL A 69 9.16 -2.11 3.81
CA VAL A 69 9.24 -3.47 3.26
C VAL A 69 10.01 -3.40 1.93
N PRO A 70 11.36 -3.46 1.96
CA PRO A 70 12.19 -3.38 0.75
C PRO A 70 12.03 -4.59 -0.19
N GLU A 71 11.24 -5.58 0.21
CA GLU A 71 10.86 -6.71 -0.63
C GLU A 71 9.82 -6.33 -1.69
N ILE A 72 9.07 -5.23 -1.49
CA ILE A 72 8.17 -4.69 -2.51
C ILE A 72 9.04 -3.96 -3.55
N ARG A 73 8.92 -4.31 -4.84
CA ARG A 73 9.51 -3.55 -5.95
C ARG A 73 8.51 -2.65 -6.66
N ARG A 74 7.23 -3.01 -6.62
CA ARG A 74 6.18 -2.32 -7.37
C ARG A 74 4.88 -2.39 -6.60
N VAL A 75 4.12 -1.29 -6.59
CA VAL A 75 2.78 -1.25 -6.01
C VAL A 75 1.76 -0.95 -7.11
N GLU A 76 0.84 -1.89 -7.34
CA GLU A 76 -0.27 -1.75 -8.28
C GLU A 76 -1.56 -1.44 -7.51
N ARG A 77 -2.30 -0.45 -8.00
CA ARG A 77 -3.65 -0.16 -7.49
C ARG A 77 -4.66 -0.97 -8.28
N VAL A 78 -5.36 -1.88 -7.61
CA VAL A 78 -6.52 -2.55 -8.20
C VAL A 78 -7.75 -1.66 -8.06
N ARG A 79 -8.63 -1.70 -9.07
CA ARG A 79 -9.82 -0.85 -9.19
C ARG A 79 -11.00 -1.47 -8.44
#